data_AF-A0A939VQ03-F1
#
_entry.id   AF-A0A939VQ03-F1
#
_cell.length_a   1.000
_cell.length_b   1.000
_cell.length_c   1.000
_cell.angle_alpha   90.00
_cell.angle_beta   90.00
_cell.angle_gamma   90.00
#
_symmetry.space_group_name_H-M   'P 1'
#
loop_
_entity.id
_entity.type
_entity.pdbx_description
1 polymer ?
#
loop_
_entity_poly.entity_id
_entity_poly.type
_entity_poly.pdbx_seq_one_letter_code
_entity_poly.pdbx_strand_id
1 'polypeptide(L)'
;MKHDLRKRHSERIISSICILMGITFNVVLASFTYRQSVPFYFDTIGTITVAILCGYFPGILTAVMTNMMCGFFYPDSIYFSIVNAITALTVVEFISRNDIRNIKNKILLILKLSVITGIVGGLIQWRLFGQPQNTFIGDSVSAFSQATGVPAFLTFIVVEILVNVPDKGISFMVAYLVVRFLPEKLKKKLRNSTWRQVPLSETEKKTMRRWSKDNKRSVRTRMTLTMSGMAILLVIIMFWVGIRLYFENAINERTEINKGAANFVSQIVDGDSIAKYIKYGVNAPGYL
;
A
#
# COMPACT_ATOMS: atom_id res chain seq x y z
N MET A 1 -39.94 7.53 9.02
CA MET A 1 -38.75 8.31 8.58
C MET A 1 -37.62 8.34 9.61
N LYS A 2 -37.83 8.80 10.86
CA LYS A 2 -36.78 8.87 11.91
C LYS A 2 -36.08 7.53 12.23
N HIS A 3 -36.82 6.42 12.25
CA HIS A 3 -36.27 5.08 12.51
C HIS A 3 -35.30 4.60 11.41
N ASP A 4 -35.61 4.89 10.13
CA ASP A 4 -34.75 4.51 9.00
C ASP A 4 -33.46 5.35 8.96
N LEU A 5 -33.55 6.64 9.31
CA LEU A 5 -32.39 7.53 9.45
C LEU A 5 -31.44 7.08 10.59
N ARG A 6 -31.98 6.74 11.77
CA ARG A 6 -31.19 6.26 12.91
C ARG A 6 -30.48 4.94 12.61
N LYS A 7 -31.14 4.04 11.88
CA LYS A 7 -30.56 2.76 11.44
C LYS A 7 -29.40 2.97 10.47
N ARG A 8 -29.58 3.81 9.43
CA ARG A 8 -28.51 4.16 8.48
C ARG A 8 -27.32 4.83 9.16
N HIS A 9 -27.57 5.66 10.17
CA HIS A 9 -26.50 6.30 10.96
C HIS A 9 -25.67 5.27 11.74
N SER A 10 -26.33 4.32 12.42
CA SER A 10 -25.65 3.24 13.15
C SER A 10 -24.81 2.34 12.23
N GLU A 11 -25.31 2.01 11.03
CA GLU A 11 -24.59 1.18 10.06
C GLU A 11 -23.36 1.90 9.46
N ARG A 12 -23.39 3.25 9.40
CA ARG A 12 -22.22 4.05 9.01
C ARG A 12 -21.15 4.07 10.11
N ILE A 13 -21.55 4.34 11.36
CA ILE A 13 -20.63 4.34 12.51
C ILE A 13 -19.89 3.02 12.61
N ILE A 14 -20.59 1.89 12.50
CA ILE A 14 -19.99 0.56 12.62
C ILE A 14 -18.98 0.29 11.49
N SER A 15 -19.26 0.78 10.28
CA SER A 15 -18.32 0.70 9.15
C SER A 15 -17.07 1.56 9.39
N SER A 16 -17.24 2.78 9.90
CA SER A 16 -16.12 3.66 10.27
C SER A 16 -15.24 3.04 11.36
N ILE A 17 -15.83 2.42 12.38
CA ILE A 17 -15.08 1.68 13.41
C ILE A 17 -14.30 0.52 12.79
N CYS A 18 -14.91 -0.23 11.87
CA CYS A 18 -14.24 -1.32 11.16
C CYS A 18 -13.03 -0.82 10.33
N ILE A 19 -13.18 0.32 9.65
CA ILE A 19 -12.08 0.98 8.91
C ILE A 19 -10.95 1.36 9.87
N LEU A 20 -11.27 2.05 10.97
CA LEU A 20 -10.27 2.49 11.96
C LEU A 20 -9.52 1.30 12.56
N MET A 21 -10.22 0.24 12.96
CA MET A 21 -9.58 -0.98 13.47
C MET A 21 -8.67 -1.62 12.41
N GLY A 22 -9.12 -1.67 11.15
CA GLY A 22 -8.31 -2.19 10.04
C GLY A 22 -7.02 -1.40 9.84
N ILE A 23 -7.10 -0.06 9.87
CA ILE A 23 -5.93 0.83 9.76
C ILE A 23 -4.98 0.58 10.94
N THR A 24 -5.48 0.62 12.18
CA THR A 24 -4.66 0.42 13.38
C THR A 24 -3.96 -0.93 13.35
N PHE A 25 -4.68 -2.00 13.00
CA PHE A 25 -4.10 -3.34 12.93
C PHE A 25 -2.97 -3.43 11.91
N ASN A 26 -3.18 -2.89 10.70
CA ASN A 26 -2.14 -2.86 9.68
C ASN A 26 -0.92 -2.05 10.12
N VAL A 27 -1.12 -0.84 10.66
CA VAL A 27 -0.02 0.04 11.07
C VAL A 27 0.83 -0.62 12.16
N VAL A 28 0.20 -1.28 13.14
CA VAL A 28 0.92 -2.01 14.20
C VAL A 28 1.75 -3.16 13.64
N LEU A 29 1.18 -3.98 12.75
CA LEU A 29 1.91 -5.10 12.15
C LEU A 29 3.03 -4.62 11.23
N ALA A 30 2.76 -3.62 10.39
CA ALA A 30 3.76 -3.02 9.51
C ALA A 30 4.94 -2.44 10.31
N SER A 31 4.66 -1.81 11.45
CA SER A 31 5.71 -1.29 12.34
C SER A 31 6.60 -2.39 12.90
N PHE A 32 6.09 -3.61 13.08
CA PHE A 32 6.89 -4.75 13.52
C PHE A 32 7.72 -5.34 12.37
N THR A 33 7.12 -5.52 11.19
CA THR A 33 7.79 -6.12 10.03
C THR A 33 8.90 -5.23 9.50
N TYR A 34 8.69 -3.92 9.41
CA TYR A 34 9.71 -2.97 8.97
C TYR A 34 10.92 -2.86 9.91
N ARG A 35 10.80 -3.29 11.18
CA ARG A 35 11.93 -3.33 12.12
C ARG A 35 12.71 -4.64 12.10
N GLN A 36 12.06 -5.74 11.74
CA GLN A 36 12.59 -7.09 11.89
C GLN A 36 13.24 -7.64 10.60
N SER A 37 13.33 -6.84 9.53
CA SER A 37 13.87 -7.23 8.22
C SER A 37 13.29 -8.54 7.66
N VAL A 38 12.10 -8.93 8.11
CA VAL A 38 11.39 -10.11 7.59
C VAL A 38 10.95 -9.85 6.16
N PRO A 39 10.91 -10.87 5.28
CA PRO A 39 10.52 -10.70 3.88
C PRO A 39 9.00 -10.54 3.69
N PHE A 40 8.26 -10.10 4.72
CA PHE A 40 6.80 -9.97 4.71
C PHE A 40 6.39 -8.57 5.15
N TYR A 41 5.30 -8.06 4.59
CA TYR A 41 4.83 -6.69 4.86
C TYR A 41 3.69 -6.68 5.88
N PHE A 42 2.75 -7.64 5.81
CA PHE A 42 1.58 -7.76 6.71
C PHE A 42 0.72 -6.49 6.88
N ASP A 43 0.78 -5.59 5.91
CA ASP A 43 0.11 -4.28 5.88
C ASP A 43 -1.27 -4.33 5.21
N THR A 44 -1.72 -5.52 4.80
CA THR A 44 -2.98 -5.70 4.04
C THR A 44 -4.03 -6.53 4.75
N ILE A 45 -3.78 -7.07 5.96
CA ILE A 45 -4.75 -7.91 6.68
C ILE A 45 -6.05 -7.14 6.98
N GLY A 46 -5.91 -5.96 7.59
CA GLY A 46 -7.02 -5.05 7.88
C GLY A 46 -7.72 -4.59 6.60
N THR A 47 -6.94 -4.27 5.57
CA THR A 47 -7.43 -3.86 4.25
C THR A 47 -8.31 -4.94 3.62
N ILE A 48 -7.83 -6.19 3.59
CA ILE A 48 -8.56 -7.35 3.06
C ILE A 48 -9.81 -7.62 3.90
N THR A 49 -9.70 -7.54 5.23
CA THR A 49 -10.83 -7.74 6.17
C THR A 49 -11.94 -6.73 5.90
N VAL A 50 -11.60 -5.43 5.84
CA VAL A 50 -12.55 -4.35 5.58
C VAL A 50 -13.10 -4.45 4.16
N ALA A 51 -12.29 -4.82 3.17
CA ALA A 51 -12.75 -5.06 1.80
C ALA A 51 -13.83 -6.16 1.75
N ILE A 52 -13.62 -7.29 2.42
CA ILE A 52 -14.60 -8.40 2.47
C ILE A 52 -15.90 -7.97 3.17
N LEU A 53 -15.80 -7.25 4.29
CA LEU A 53 -16.95 -6.89 5.12
C LEU A 53 -17.73 -5.68 4.60
N CYS A 54 -17.01 -4.69 4.07
CA CYS A 54 -17.52 -3.35 3.82
C CYS A 54 -17.40 -2.92 2.34
N GLY A 55 -16.83 -3.72 1.44
CA GLY A 55 -16.80 -3.47 0.00
C GLY A 55 -15.71 -2.50 -0.46
N TYR A 56 -15.82 -2.01 -1.70
CA TYR A 56 -14.73 -1.28 -2.38
C TYR A 56 -14.26 -0.04 -1.61
N PHE A 57 -15.15 0.93 -1.38
CA PHE A 57 -14.77 2.22 -0.81
C PHE A 57 -14.12 2.09 0.58
N PRO A 58 -14.73 1.41 1.58
CA PRO A 58 -14.09 1.20 2.88
C PRO A 58 -12.76 0.45 2.80
N GLY A 59 -12.64 -0.55 1.93
CA GLY A 59 -11.41 -1.31 1.74
C GLY A 59 -10.27 -0.44 1.20
N ILE A 60 -10.52 0.33 0.15
CA ILE A 60 -9.52 1.24 -0.42
C ILE A 60 -9.19 2.36 0.56
N LEU A 61 -10.18 2.92 1.27
CA LEU A 61 -9.91 3.95 2.28
C LEU A 61 -8.99 3.40 3.39
N THR A 62 -9.23 2.17 3.84
CA THR A 62 -8.36 1.48 4.81
C THR A 62 -6.95 1.33 4.27
N ALA A 63 -6.78 0.91 3.01
CA ALA A 63 -5.48 0.79 2.36
C ALA A 63 -4.71 2.12 2.34
N VAL A 64 -5.33 3.17 1.80
CA VAL A 64 -4.69 4.47 1.62
C VAL A 64 -4.31 5.08 2.96
N MET A 65 -5.22 5.05 3.93
CA MET A 65 -4.95 5.59 5.26
C MET A 65 -3.89 4.78 6.01
N THR A 66 -3.85 3.45 5.83
CA THR A 66 -2.78 2.60 6.39
C THR A 66 -1.41 3.09 5.90
N ASN A 67 -1.21 3.16 4.58
CA ASN A 67 0.08 3.54 4.01
C ASN A 67 0.44 5.00 4.32
N MET A 68 -0.54 5.89 4.38
CA MET A 68 -0.33 7.27 4.82
C MET A 68 0.15 7.35 6.28
N MET A 69 -0.43 6.55 7.17
CA MET A 69 -0.01 6.49 8.57
C MET A 69 1.37 5.84 8.73
N CYS A 70 1.63 4.75 8.01
CA CYS A 70 2.96 4.14 7.96
C CYS A 70 4.02 5.13 7.42
N GLY A 71 3.65 5.99 6.48
CA GLY A 71 4.49 7.04 5.91
C GLY A 71 5.12 8.01 6.93
N PHE A 72 4.54 8.15 8.13
CA PHE A 72 5.15 8.95 9.20
C PHE A 72 6.38 8.28 9.84
N PHE A 73 6.46 6.95 9.77
CA PHE A 73 7.56 6.16 10.34
C PHE A 73 8.50 5.61 9.26
N TYR A 74 7.93 5.30 8.09
CA TYR A 74 8.60 4.75 6.93
C TYR A 74 8.10 5.50 5.68
N PRO A 75 8.77 6.61 5.29
CA PRO A 75 8.30 7.52 4.25
C PRO A 75 7.92 6.82 2.93
N ASP A 76 8.67 5.78 2.56
CA ASP A 76 8.46 5.02 1.32
C ASP A 76 7.14 4.24 1.28
N SER A 77 6.54 3.93 2.44
CA SER A 77 5.27 3.19 2.52
C SER A 77 4.15 3.86 1.73
N ILE A 78 4.20 5.18 1.55
CA ILE A 78 3.18 5.95 0.83
C ILE A 78 3.08 5.56 -0.64
N TYR A 79 4.17 5.17 -1.29
CA TYR A 79 4.19 4.76 -2.70
C TYR A 79 3.40 3.47 -2.93
N PHE A 80 3.36 2.62 -1.91
CA PHE A 80 2.66 1.34 -1.93
C PHE A 80 1.17 1.47 -1.60
N SER A 81 0.66 2.68 -1.34
CA SER A 81 -0.78 2.94 -1.16
C SER A 81 -1.61 2.46 -2.35
N ILE A 82 -1.09 2.62 -3.58
CA ILE A 82 -1.78 2.16 -4.79
C ILE A 82 -1.83 0.63 -4.87
N VAL A 83 -0.75 -0.05 -4.44
CA VAL A 83 -0.68 -1.52 -4.39
C VAL A 83 -1.72 -2.05 -3.42
N ASN A 84 -1.85 -1.43 -2.25
CA ASN A 84 -2.84 -1.81 -1.25
C ASN A 84 -4.28 -1.45 -1.65
N ALA A 85 -4.47 -0.34 -2.37
CA ALA A 85 -5.76 -0.01 -2.96
C ALA A 85 -6.19 -1.02 -4.03
N ILE A 86 -5.27 -1.43 -4.92
CA ILE A 86 -5.50 -2.47 -5.92
C ILE A 86 -5.77 -3.83 -5.25
N THR A 87 -5.12 -4.11 -4.12
CA THR A 87 -5.41 -5.29 -3.30
C THR A 87 -6.86 -5.29 -2.83
N ALA A 88 -7.34 -4.19 -2.23
CA ALA A 88 -8.73 -4.06 -1.81
C ALA A 88 -9.71 -4.23 -2.99
N LEU A 89 -9.43 -3.59 -4.13
CA LEU A 89 -10.22 -3.72 -5.35
C LEU A 89 -10.32 -5.17 -5.82
N THR A 90 -9.17 -5.85 -5.89
CA THR A 90 -9.07 -7.23 -6.37
C THR A 90 -9.84 -8.19 -5.48
N VAL A 91 -9.75 -8.01 -4.16
CA VAL A 91 -10.52 -8.81 -3.19
C VAL A 91 -12.02 -8.64 -3.41
N VAL A 92 -12.53 -7.41 -3.42
CA VAL A 92 -13.98 -7.17 -3.56
C VAL A 92 -14.50 -7.69 -4.89
N GLU A 93 -13.76 -7.47 -5.97
CA GLU A 93 -14.11 -7.98 -7.30
C GLU A 93 -14.17 -9.51 -7.30
N PHE A 94 -13.15 -10.16 -6.74
CA PHE A 94 -13.06 -11.61 -6.75
C PHE A 94 -14.17 -12.27 -5.94
N ILE A 95 -14.46 -11.77 -4.73
CA ILE A 95 -15.51 -12.34 -3.86
C ILE A 95 -16.93 -12.05 -4.37
N SER A 96 -17.10 -11.06 -5.26
CA SER A 96 -18.39 -10.79 -5.89
C SER A 96 -18.77 -11.87 -6.91
N ARG A 97 -17.79 -12.61 -7.43
CA ARG A 97 -17.95 -13.62 -8.48
C ARG A 97 -17.68 -15.05 -8.00
N ASN A 98 -16.96 -15.22 -6.89
CA ASN A 98 -16.48 -16.51 -6.42
C ASN A 98 -16.77 -16.72 -4.94
N ASP A 99 -17.12 -17.95 -4.55
CA ASP A 99 -17.26 -18.33 -3.14
C ASP A 99 -15.89 -18.66 -2.53
N ILE A 100 -15.44 -17.79 -1.62
CA ILE A 100 -14.18 -17.94 -0.88
C ILE A 100 -14.21 -19.03 0.21
N ARG A 101 -15.32 -19.76 0.39
CA ARG A 101 -15.32 -21.00 1.19
C ARG A 101 -14.56 -22.12 0.48
N ASN A 102 -14.59 -22.14 -0.85
CA ASN A 102 -13.91 -23.14 -1.67
C ASN A 102 -12.39 -22.95 -1.63
N ILE A 103 -11.66 -24.03 -1.32
CA ILE A 103 -10.19 -24.00 -1.23
C ILE A 103 -9.53 -23.53 -2.54
N LYS A 104 -10.06 -23.97 -3.69
CA LYS A 104 -9.58 -23.56 -5.01
C LYS A 104 -9.66 -22.04 -5.20
N ASN A 105 -10.76 -21.42 -4.77
CA ASN A 105 -10.96 -19.98 -4.89
C ASN A 105 -10.05 -19.20 -3.93
N LYS A 106 -9.75 -19.75 -2.74
CA LYS A 106 -8.76 -19.16 -1.82
C LYS A 106 -7.37 -19.13 -2.44
N ILE A 107 -6.92 -20.26 -2.99
CA ILE A 107 -5.62 -20.37 -3.65
C ILE A 107 -5.54 -19.42 -4.85
N LEU A 108 -6.59 -19.40 -5.69
CA LEU A 108 -6.65 -18.51 -6.85
C LEU A 108 -6.58 -17.03 -6.47
N LEU A 109 -7.28 -16.62 -5.39
CA LEU A 109 -7.21 -15.25 -4.88
C LEU A 109 -5.81 -14.90 -4.39
N ILE A 110 -5.15 -15.79 -3.63
CA ILE A 110 -3.79 -15.58 -3.14
C ILE A 110 -2.83 -15.38 -4.31
N LEU A 111 -2.84 -16.30 -5.29
CA LEU A 111 -1.97 -16.19 -6.47
C LEU A 111 -2.25 -14.90 -7.26
N LYS A 112 -3.53 -14.56 -7.46
CA LYS A 112 -3.90 -13.33 -8.17
C LYS A 112 -3.41 -12.08 -7.44
N LEU A 113 -3.58 -12.02 -6.12
CA LEU A 113 -3.06 -10.91 -5.32
C LEU A 113 -1.54 -10.83 -5.41
N SER A 114 -0.84 -11.96 -5.28
CA SER A 114 0.62 -12.02 -5.26
C SER A 114 1.24 -11.58 -6.58
N VAL A 115 0.66 -12.00 -7.71
CA VAL A 115 1.10 -11.56 -9.04
C VAL A 115 0.86 -10.06 -9.22
N ILE A 116 -0.32 -9.56 -8.86
CA ILE A 116 -0.65 -8.14 -9.04
C ILE A 116 0.22 -7.26 -8.13
N THR A 117 0.36 -7.61 -6.85
CA THR A 117 1.16 -6.81 -5.92
C THR A 117 2.65 -6.94 -6.21
N GLY A 118 3.13 -8.12 -6.59
CA GLY A 118 4.54 -8.31 -6.94
C GLY A 118 4.94 -7.54 -8.20
N ILE A 119 4.10 -7.55 -9.25
CA ILE A 119 4.37 -6.78 -10.48
C ILE A 119 4.27 -5.28 -10.19
N VAL A 120 3.15 -4.80 -9.65
CA VAL A 120 2.93 -3.35 -9.47
C VAL A 120 3.88 -2.78 -8.42
N GLY A 121 4.05 -3.49 -7.29
CA GLY A 121 4.99 -3.11 -6.23
C GLY A 121 6.43 -3.14 -6.71
N GLY A 122 6.85 -4.22 -7.40
CA GLY A 122 8.18 -4.33 -7.97
C GLY A 122 8.48 -3.24 -9.02
N LEU A 123 7.54 -2.93 -9.92
CA LEU A 123 7.73 -1.84 -10.89
C LEU A 123 7.90 -0.48 -10.21
N ILE A 124 7.07 -0.17 -9.21
CA ILE A 124 7.18 1.08 -8.43
C ILE A 124 8.52 1.14 -7.71
N GLN A 125 8.88 0.07 -7.01
CA GLN A 125 10.11 0.00 -6.23
C GLN A 125 11.35 0.11 -7.11
N TRP A 126 11.42 -0.62 -8.22
CA TRP A 126 12.55 -0.55 -9.14
C TRP A 126 12.69 0.85 -9.75
N ARG A 127 11.56 1.49 -10.11
CA ARG A 127 11.60 2.82 -10.70
C ARG A 127 12.05 3.91 -9.73
N LEU A 128 11.70 3.77 -8.45
CA LEU A 128 12.03 4.74 -7.40
C LEU A 128 13.44 4.55 -6.86
N PHE A 129 13.84 3.30 -6.60
CA PHE A 129 15.06 3.00 -5.85
C PHE A 129 16.15 2.31 -6.67
N GLY A 130 15.81 1.77 -7.85
CA GLY A 130 16.75 1.05 -8.71
C GLY A 130 17.23 -0.31 -8.20
N GLN A 131 16.81 -0.72 -7.00
CA GLN A 131 17.24 -1.94 -6.33
C GLN A 131 16.22 -2.45 -5.29
N PRO A 132 16.27 -3.75 -4.93
CA PRO A 132 15.48 -4.29 -3.83
C PRO A 132 15.84 -3.63 -2.50
N GLN A 133 14.82 -3.31 -1.69
CA GLN A 133 15.00 -2.65 -0.38
C GLN A 133 15.18 -3.66 0.75
N ASN A 134 14.58 -4.85 0.59
CA ASN A 134 14.75 -5.95 1.51
C ASN A 134 16.02 -6.74 1.13
N THR A 135 16.91 -6.95 2.10
CA THR A 135 18.20 -7.64 1.90
C THR A 135 18.03 -9.06 1.38
N PHE A 136 17.09 -9.84 1.94
CA PHE A 136 16.80 -11.19 1.48
C PHE A 136 16.39 -11.23 -0.01
N ILE A 137 15.59 -10.24 -0.44
CA ILE A 137 15.20 -10.12 -1.85
C ILE A 137 16.40 -9.71 -2.71
N GLY A 138 17.21 -8.76 -2.25
CA GLY A 138 18.44 -8.31 -2.92
C GLY A 138 19.46 -9.43 -3.15
N ASP A 139 19.73 -10.22 -2.10
CA ASP A 139 20.64 -11.36 -2.15
C ASP A 139 20.11 -12.44 -3.10
N SER A 140 18.81 -12.74 -3.03
CA SER A 140 18.15 -13.68 -3.94
C SER A 140 18.29 -13.22 -5.40
N VAL A 141 17.97 -11.96 -5.68
CA VAL A 141 18.09 -11.38 -7.03
C VAL A 141 19.51 -11.47 -7.56
N SER A 142 20.49 -11.12 -6.72
CA SER A 142 21.90 -11.15 -7.09
C SER A 142 22.37 -12.57 -7.40
N ALA A 143 22.04 -13.54 -6.54
CA ALA A 143 22.40 -14.94 -6.71
C ALA A 143 21.79 -15.54 -7.98
N PHE A 144 20.48 -15.33 -8.21
CA PHE A 144 19.80 -15.86 -9.38
C PHE A 144 20.24 -15.18 -10.68
N SER A 145 20.43 -13.86 -10.68
CA SER A 145 20.89 -13.13 -11.85
C SER A 145 22.30 -13.57 -12.27
N GLN A 146 23.21 -13.74 -11.29
CA GLN A 146 24.57 -14.24 -11.56
C GLN A 146 24.57 -15.68 -12.07
N ALA A 147 23.74 -16.56 -11.50
CA ALA A 147 23.69 -17.97 -11.90
C ALA A 147 23.06 -18.22 -13.28
N THR A 148 22.10 -17.37 -13.68
CA THR A 148 21.30 -17.59 -14.91
C THR A 148 21.66 -16.65 -16.06
N GLY A 149 22.36 -15.55 -15.78
CA GLY A 149 22.60 -14.46 -16.73
C GLY A 149 21.36 -13.60 -17.03
N VAL A 150 20.23 -13.85 -16.36
CA VAL A 150 19.00 -13.06 -16.53
C VAL A 150 19.19 -11.67 -15.92
N PRO A 151 18.75 -10.58 -16.59
CA PRO A 151 18.84 -9.22 -16.06
C PRO A 151 18.23 -9.09 -14.66
N ALA A 152 18.92 -8.38 -13.76
CA ALA A 152 18.52 -8.21 -12.36
C ALA A 152 17.07 -7.71 -12.18
N PHE A 153 16.60 -6.82 -13.06
CA PHE A 153 15.23 -6.34 -13.06
C PHE A 153 14.19 -7.47 -13.24
N LEU A 154 14.38 -8.36 -14.22
CA LEU A 154 13.45 -9.45 -14.47
C LEU A 154 13.47 -10.46 -13.33
N THR A 155 14.66 -10.77 -12.82
CA THR A 155 14.85 -11.62 -11.65
C THR A 155 14.14 -11.02 -10.43
N PHE A 156 14.25 -9.71 -10.23
CA PHE A 156 13.56 -9.00 -9.15
C PHE A 156 12.04 -9.14 -9.23
N ILE A 157 11.43 -8.92 -10.39
CA ILE A 157 9.97 -9.08 -10.53
C ILE A 157 9.53 -10.52 -10.18
N VAL A 158 10.28 -11.53 -10.60
CA VAL A 158 9.96 -12.93 -10.28
C VAL A 158 10.09 -13.21 -8.78
N VAL A 159 11.20 -12.81 -8.16
CA VAL A 159 11.42 -12.99 -6.72
C VAL A 159 10.35 -12.24 -5.92
N GLU A 160 10.02 -11.02 -6.31
CA GLU A 160 9.00 -10.20 -5.65
C GLU A 160 7.62 -10.87 -5.69
N ILE A 161 7.22 -11.45 -6.83
CA ILE A 161 5.97 -12.23 -6.93
C ILE A 161 6.02 -13.43 -5.99
N LEU A 162 7.13 -14.18 -5.96
CA LEU A 162 7.27 -15.37 -5.13
C LEU A 162 7.20 -15.04 -3.64
N VAL A 163 7.84 -13.96 -3.20
CA VAL A 163 7.79 -13.49 -1.80
C VAL A 163 6.39 -12.98 -1.44
N ASN A 164 5.67 -12.39 -2.38
CA ASN A 164 4.29 -11.96 -2.15
C ASN A 164 3.31 -13.14 -1.97
N VAL A 165 3.62 -14.36 -2.44
CA VAL A 165 2.74 -15.55 -2.24
C VAL A 165 2.49 -15.87 -0.76
N PRO A 166 3.51 -16.11 0.07
CA PRO A 166 3.31 -16.31 1.50
C PRO A 166 2.76 -15.06 2.19
N ASP A 167 3.18 -13.83 1.82
CA ASP A 167 2.65 -12.60 2.41
C ASP A 167 1.13 -12.48 2.21
N LYS A 168 0.65 -12.62 0.97
CA LYS A 168 -0.79 -12.57 0.64
C LYS A 168 -1.53 -13.80 1.12
N GLY A 169 -0.87 -14.96 1.18
CA GLY A 169 -1.41 -16.18 1.76
C GLY A 169 -1.77 -16.01 3.23
N ILE A 170 -0.78 -15.61 4.05
CA ILE A 170 -0.96 -15.36 5.48
C ILE A 170 -1.97 -14.22 5.68
N SER A 171 -1.80 -13.12 4.96
CA SER A 171 -2.66 -11.94 5.14
C SER A 171 -4.13 -12.24 4.85
N PHE A 172 -4.41 -12.95 3.76
CA PHE A 172 -5.77 -13.35 3.40
C PHE A 172 -6.33 -14.42 4.36
N MET A 173 -5.52 -15.40 4.80
CA MET A 173 -6.00 -16.40 5.76
C MET A 173 -6.37 -15.79 7.11
N VAL A 174 -5.56 -14.90 7.65
CA VAL A 174 -5.88 -14.18 8.89
C VAL A 174 -7.16 -13.38 8.71
N ALA A 175 -7.27 -12.58 7.64
CA ALA A 175 -8.48 -11.83 7.34
C ALA A 175 -9.72 -12.73 7.20
N TYR A 176 -9.60 -13.86 6.50
CA TYR A 176 -10.66 -14.83 6.34
C TYR A 176 -11.13 -15.43 7.67
N LEU A 177 -10.20 -15.77 8.56
CA LEU A 177 -10.53 -16.29 9.90
C LEU A 177 -11.25 -15.22 10.73
N VAL A 178 -10.76 -13.98 10.76
CA VAL A 178 -11.42 -12.85 11.43
C VAL A 178 -12.86 -12.70 10.95
N VAL A 179 -13.07 -12.70 9.63
CA VAL A 179 -14.42 -12.63 9.04
C VAL A 179 -15.26 -13.85 9.39
N ARG A 180 -14.67 -15.05 9.47
CA ARG A 180 -15.40 -16.28 9.79
C ARG A 180 -15.94 -16.24 11.22
N PHE A 181 -15.13 -15.81 12.19
CA PHE A 181 -15.50 -15.77 13.61
C PHE A 181 -16.38 -14.58 14.01
N LEU A 182 -16.52 -13.57 13.15
CA LEU A 182 -17.40 -12.44 13.41
C LEU A 182 -18.87 -12.91 13.59
N PRO A 183 -19.68 -12.32 14.50
CA PRO A 183 -21.09 -12.66 14.60
C PRO A 183 -21.87 -12.29 13.34
N GLU A 184 -22.80 -13.16 12.88
CA GLU A 184 -23.60 -12.94 11.66
C GLU A 184 -24.42 -11.63 11.71
N LYS A 185 -24.88 -11.23 12.91
CA LYS A 185 -25.55 -9.94 13.12
C LYS A 185 -24.64 -8.76 12.75
N LEU A 186 -23.35 -8.83 13.09
CA LEU A 186 -22.38 -7.77 12.80
C LEU A 186 -21.99 -7.78 11.32
N LYS A 187 -21.76 -8.96 10.72
CA LYS A 187 -21.52 -9.10 9.27
C LYS A 187 -22.67 -8.49 8.47
N LYS A 188 -23.92 -8.75 8.86
CA LYS A 188 -25.10 -8.20 8.18
C LYS A 188 -25.19 -6.68 8.33
N LYS A 189 -24.88 -6.12 9.50
CA LYS A 189 -24.84 -4.66 9.70
C LYS A 189 -23.75 -3.99 8.85
N LEU A 190 -22.54 -4.53 8.85
CA LEU A 190 -21.43 -4.04 8.01
C LEU A 190 -21.77 -4.17 6.52
N ARG A 191 -22.44 -5.27 6.14
CA ARG A 191 -22.91 -5.48 4.77
C ARG A 191 -23.98 -4.48 4.33
N ASN A 192 -24.86 -4.09 5.24
CA ASN A 192 -25.92 -3.15 4.93
C ASN A 192 -25.46 -1.68 5.02
N SER A 193 -24.21 -1.44 5.43
CA SER A 193 -23.65 -0.09 5.49
C SER A 193 -23.78 0.60 4.14
N THR A 194 -24.20 1.87 4.16
CA THR A 194 -24.39 2.67 2.93
C THR A 194 -23.10 2.80 2.11
N TRP A 195 -21.94 2.58 2.73
CA TRP A 195 -20.63 2.69 2.10
C TRP A 195 -20.23 1.41 1.38
N ARG A 196 -20.98 0.31 1.58
CA ARG A 196 -20.70 -0.95 0.93
C ARG A 196 -21.20 -0.94 -0.51
N GLN A 197 -20.26 -0.62 -1.39
CA GLN A 197 -20.39 -0.77 -2.82
C GLN A 197 -19.99 -2.21 -3.16
N VAL A 198 -20.95 -3.07 -3.49
CA VAL A 198 -20.72 -4.40 -4.10
C VAL A 198 -21.44 -4.41 -5.44
N PRO A 199 -20.94 -5.09 -6.48
CA PRO A 199 -21.71 -5.27 -7.71
C PRO A 199 -23.04 -5.95 -7.37
N LEU A 200 -24.15 -5.39 -7.86
CA LEU A 200 -25.47 -5.99 -7.68
C LEU A 200 -25.47 -7.42 -8.21
N SER A 201 -26.06 -8.35 -7.47
CA SER A 201 -26.28 -9.71 -7.96
C SER A 201 -27.24 -9.70 -9.17
N GLU A 202 -27.21 -10.74 -10.01
CA GLU A 202 -28.07 -10.80 -11.21
C GLU A 202 -29.57 -10.71 -10.88
N THR A 203 -29.97 -11.20 -9.72
CA THR A 203 -31.35 -11.09 -9.23
C THR A 203 -31.70 -9.65 -8.83
N GLU A 204 -30.80 -8.95 -8.12
CA GLU A 204 -30.96 -7.54 -7.76
C GLU A 204 -30.95 -6.62 -9.00
N LYS A 205 -30.10 -6.91 -10.01
CA LYS A 205 -30.13 -6.20 -11.30
C LYS A 205 -31.49 -6.33 -11.98
N LYS A 206 -32.12 -7.51 -11.95
CA LYS A 206 -33.46 -7.73 -12.52
C LYS A 206 -34.55 -6.94 -11.77
N THR A 207 -34.49 -6.90 -10.43
CA THR A 207 -35.45 -6.11 -9.63
C THR A 207 -35.25 -4.61 -9.86
N MET A 208 -34.00 -4.14 -9.91
CA MET A 208 -33.69 -2.75 -10.19
C MET A 208 -34.04 -2.34 -11.62
N ARG A 209 -33.93 -3.22 -12.63
CA ARG A 209 -34.42 -2.94 -13.99
C ARG A 209 -35.93 -2.65 -14.02
N ARG A 210 -36.73 -3.31 -13.17
CA ARG A 210 -38.17 -3.00 -13.03
C ARG A 210 -38.39 -1.63 -12.39
N TRP A 211 -37.57 -1.27 -11.41
CA TRP A 211 -37.62 0.02 -10.68
C TRP A 211 -36.98 1.18 -11.45
N SER A 212 -36.08 0.89 -12.40
CA SER A 212 -35.31 1.85 -13.20
C SER A 212 -36.14 2.56 -14.26
N LYS A 213 -37.41 2.19 -14.46
CA LYS A 213 -38.30 2.95 -15.35
C LYS A 213 -38.47 4.42 -14.88
N ASP A 214 -38.26 4.71 -13.60
CA ASP A 214 -38.48 6.05 -13.02
C ASP A 214 -37.20 6.81 -12.60
N ASN A 215 -35.99 6.25 -12.77
CA ASN A 215 -34.77 6.87 -12.24
C ASN A 215 -33.70 7.14 -13.31
N LYS A 216 -33.32 8.41 -13.51
CA LYS A 216 -32.41 8.88 -14.58
C LYS A 216 -30.93 8.43 -14.46
N ARG A 217 -30.47 7.87 -13.34
CA ARG A 217 -29.06 7.43 -13.18
C ARG A 217 -28.95 5.98 -12.69
N SER A 218 -28.26 5.14 -13.47
CA SER A 218 -27.98 3.74 -13.16
C SER A 218 -27.03 3.60 -11.96
N VAL A 219 -27.21 2.57 -11.14
CA VAL A 219 -26.31 2.22 -10.02
C VAL A 219 -24.88 2.01 -10.50
N ARG A 220 -24.72 1.45 -11.71
CA ARG A 220 -23.42 1.28 -12.36
C ARG A 220 -22.67 2.60 -12.47
N THR A 221 -23.36 3.67 -12.90
CA THR A 221 -22.78 5.02 -13.00
C THR A 221 -22.36 5.58 -11.64
N ARG A 222 -23.11 5.31 -10.56
CA ARG A 222 -22.75 5.76 -9.20
C ARG A 222 -21.50 5.02 -8.68
N MET A 223 -21.41 3.72 -8.92
CA MET A 223 -20.22 2.93 -8.57
C MET A 223 -19.00 3.40 -9.38
N THR A 224 -19.15 3.60 -10.69
CA THR A 224 -18.05 4.11 -11.53
C THR A 224 -17.60 5.50 -11.08
N LEU A 225 -18.52 6.44 -10.82
CA LEU A 225 -18.17 7.78 -10.36
C LEU A 225 -17.43 7.77 -9.02
N THR A 226 -17.84 6.91 -8.09
CA THR A 226 -17.17 6.81 -6.78
C THR A 226 -15.78 6.19 -6.91
N MET A 227 -15.61 5.14 -7.72
CA MET A 227 -14.28 4.56 -7.97
C MET A 227 -13.35 5.52 -8.73
N SER A 228 -13.87 6.23 -9.75
CA SER A 228 -13.11 7.27 -10.44
C SER A 228 -12.71 8.42 -9.51
N GLY A 229 -13.61 8.86 -8.63
CA GLY A 229 -13.31 9.88 -7.62
C GLY A 229 -12.20 9.43 -6.66
N MET A 230 -12.19 8.16 -6.24
CA MET A 230 -11.12 7.61 -5.41
C MET A 230 -9.79 7.54 -6.14
N ALA A 231 -9.79 7.12 -7.40
CA ALA A 231 -8.57 7.09 -8.21
C ALA A 231 -7.97 8.49 -8.35
N ILE A 232 -8.80 9.51 -8.58
CA ILE A 232 -8.35 10.91 -8.65
C ILE A 232 -7.79 11.37 -7.29
N LEU A 233 -8.50 11.10 -6.20
CA LEU A 233 -8.03 11.44 -4.84
C LEU A 233 -6.68 10.79 -4.53
N LEU A 234 -6.53 9.52 -4.90
CA LEU A 234 -5.28 8.76 -4.78
C LEU A 234 -4.15 9.43 -5.55
N VAL A 235 -4.39 9.81 -6.81
CA VAL A 235 -3.39 10.51 -7.64
C VAL A 235 -2.99 11.83 -7.01
N ILE A 236 -3.94 12.61 -6.46
CA ILE A 236 -3.64 13.89 -5.80
C ILE A 236 -2.78 13.68 -4.55
N ILE A 237 -3.14 12.73 -3.69
CA ILE A 237 -2.37 12.42 -2.48
C ILE A 237 -0.95 11.98 -2.86
N MET A 238 -0.82 11.07 -3.83
CA MET A 238 0.47 10.58 -4.29
C MET A 238 1.32 11.67 -4.94
N PHE A 239 0.71 12.57 -5.72
CA PHE A 239 1.41 13.69 -6.33
C PHE A 239 1.98 14.64 -5.28
N TRP A 240 1.15 15.02 -4.29
CA TRP A 240 1.58 15.89 -3.20
C TRP A 240 2.74 15.29 -2.40
N VAL A 241 2.62 14.01 -2.07
CA VAL A 241 3.66 13.31 -1.32
C VAL A 241 4.90 13.08 -2.16
N GLY A 242 4.76 12.75 -3.44
CA GLY A 242 5.87 12.59 -4.37
C GLY A 242 6.70 13.87 -4.49
N ILE A 243 6.05 15.03 -4.52
CA ILE A 243 6.74 16.34 -4.47
C ILE A 243 7.50 16.50 -3.15
N ARG A 244 6.84 16.26 -2.01
CA ARG A 244 7.47 16.41 -0.69
C ARG A 244 8.73 15.55 -0.60
N LEU A 245 8.63 14.30 -1.01
CA LEU A 245 9.73 13.33 -0.90
C LEU A 245 10.84 13.61 -1.91
N TYR A 246 10.51 14.10 -3.11
CA TYR A 246 11.53 14.57 -4.07
C TYR A 246 12.41 15.66 -3.47
N PHE A 247 11.80 16.65 -2.81
CA PHE A 247 12.55 17.71 -2.14
C PHE A 247 13.38 17.18 -0.96
N GLU A 248 12.82 16.25 -0.18
CA GLU A 248 13.51 15.63 0.95
C GLU A 248 14.73 14.81 0.50
N ASN A 249 14.59 13.99 -0.55
CA ASN A 249 15.69 13.25 -1.15
C ASN A 249 16.74 14.18 -1.78
N ALA A 250 16.32 15.22 -2.49
CA ALA A 250 17.25 16.19 -3.07
C ALA A 250 18.06 16.92 -1.99
N ILE A 251 17.44 17.26 -0.86
CA ILE A 251 18.14 17.87 0.28
C ILE A 251 19.12 16.87 0.90
N ASN A 252 18.71 15.61 1.09
CA ASN A 252 19.57 14.58 1.67
C ASN A 252 20.78 14.28 0.77
N GLU A 253 20.58 14.14 -0.53
CA GLU A 253 21.66 13.93 -1.51
C GLU A 253 22.68 15.08 -1.48
N ARG A 254 22.19 16.34 -1.52
CA ARG A 254 23.06 17.52 -1.42
C ARG A 254 23.80 17.58 -0.09
N THR A 255 23.14 17.18 0.99
CA THR A 255 23.73 17.13 2.33
C THR A 255 24.86 16.10 2.40
N GLU A 256 24.65 14.90 1.86
CA GLU A 256 25.69 13.86 1.82
C GLU A 256 26.87 14.25 0.93
N ILE A 257 26.63 14.87 -0.23
CA ILE A 257 27.70 15.42 -1.08
C ILE A 257 28.52 16.48 -0.31
N ASN A 258 27.84 17.41 0.37
CA ASN A 258 28.52 18.46 1.13
C ASN A 258 29.31 17.91 2.32
N LYS A 259 28.78 16.92 3.05
CA LYS A 259 29.51 16.23 4.12
C LYS A 259 30.72 15.49 3.57
N GLY A 260 30.57 14.79 2.44
CA GLY A 260 31.66 14.10 1.77
C GLY A 260 32.78 15.06 1.37
N ALA A 261 32.43 16.20 0.77
CA ALA A 261 33.38 17.27 0.44
C ALA A 261 34.07 17.84 1.69
N ALA A 262 33.32 18.12 2.75
CA ALA A 262 33.88 18.63 4.01
C ALA A 262 34.85 17.63 4.66
N ASN A 263 34.50 16.34 4.67
CA ASN A 263 35.36 15.26 5.17
C ASN A 263 36.61 15.08 4.32
N PHE A 264 36.52 15.26 2.99
CA PHE A 264 37.69 15.21 2.12
C PHE A 264 38.64 16.40 2.40
N VAL A 265 38.09 17.61 2.54
CA VAL A 265 38.89 18.80 2.85
C VAL A 265 39.58 18.67 4.22
N SER A 266 38.90 18.14 5.24
CA SER A 266 39.49 17.97 6.59
C SER A 266 40.62 16.93 6.65
N GLN A 267 40.70 16.02 5.68
CA GLN A 267 41.82 15.07 5.58
C GLN A 267 43.06 15.68 4.92
N ILE A 268 42.89 16.72 4.10
CA ILE A 268 43.98 17.34 3.32
C ILE A 268 44.47 18.62 4.00
N VAL A 269 43.56 19.40 4.57
CA VAL A 269 43.84 20.71 5.15
C VAL A 269 43.88 20.61 6.67
N ASP A 270 45.03 20.91 7.25
CA ASP A 270 45.17 21.06 8.70
C ASP A 270 44.31 22.24 9.21
N GLY A 271 43.30 21.91 10.02
CA GLY A 271 42.32 22.83 10.56
C GLY A 271 42.94 23.98 11.37
N ASP A 272 44.03 23.71 12.11
CA ASP A 272 44.71 24.70 12.95
C ASP A 272 45.52 25.71 12.11
N SER A 273 45.81 25.36 10.86
CA SER A 273 46.57 26.18 9.93
C SER A 273 45.67 27.04 9.03
N ILE A 274 44.34 26.87 9.05
CA ILE A 274 43.38 27.64 8.23
C ILE A 274 43.53 29.15 8.46
N ALA A 275 43.61 29.60 9.71
CA ALA A 275 43.77 31.02 10.02
C ALA A 275 45.10 31.61 9.50
N LYS A 276 46.16 30.78 9.45
CA LYS A 276 47.46 31.16 8.87
C LYS A 276 47.38 31.20 7.34
N TYR A 277 46.71 30.25 6.72
CA TYR A 277 46.50 30.22 5.26
C TYR A 277 45.70 31.43 4.78
N ILE A 278 44.64 31.83 5.51
CA ILE A 278 43.87 33.04 5.17
C ILE A 278 44.72 34.31 5.31
N LYS A 279 45.61 34.38 6.30
CA LYS A 279 46.42 35.58 6.60
C LYS A 279 47.68 35.72 5.73
N TYR A 280 48.35 34.62 5.43
CA TYR A 280 49.65 34.61 4.76
C TYR A 280 49.59 34.04 3.33
N GLY A 281 48.45 33.47 2.90
CA GLY A 281 48.26 32.92 1.56
C GLY A 281 49.28 31.84 1.22
N VAL A 282 49.70 31.80 -0.05
CA VAL A 282 50.75 30.90 -0.58
C VAL A 282 52.09 30.98 0.14
N ASN A 283 52.33 32.01 0.96
CA ASN A 283 53.57 32.14 1.73
C ASN A 283 53.50 31.47 3.11
N ALA A 284 52.38 30.84 3.46
CA ALA A 284 52.23 30.14 4.72
C ALA A 284 53.00 28.80 4.71
N PRO A 285 53.75 28.46 5.78
CA PRO A 285 54.46 27.19 5.85
C PRO A 285 53.46 26.02 5.88
N GLY A 286 53.64 25.05 4.97
CA GLY A 286 52.74 23.91 4.79
C GLY A 286 51.58 24.13 3.79
N TYR A 287 51.53 25.30 3.14
CA TYR A 287 50.58 25.57 2.06
C TYR A 287 50.96 24.74 0.82
N LEU A 288 50.06 23.84 0.41
CA LEU A 288 50.18 22.99 -0.79
C LEU A 288 50.04 23.81 -2.08
#